data_AF-A0A8S3Y673-F1
#
_entry.id   AF-A0A8S3Y673-F1
#
_cell.length_a   1.000
_cell.length_b   1.000
_cell.length_c   1.000
_cell.angle_alpha   90.00
_cell.angle_beta   90.00
_cell.angle_gamma   90.00
#
_symmetry.space_group_name_H-M   'P 1'
#
loop_
_entity.id
_entity.type
_entity.pdbx_description
1 polymer ?
#
loop_
_entity_poly.entity_id
_entity_poly.type
_entity_poly.pdbx_seq_one_letter_code
_entity_poly.pdbx_strand_id
1 'polypeptide(L)'
;MTVKGLCRRDATLLTAEAALKYMLRKLNNQKTSLSKSLVEAIRKHISERRQPMTAILQFLHNPEEYFKENAETRRDNHPEFPRMSCDEMITSITELIHRLQEQTLNSLQNRSAMSSPAADYASGEKETSEDDTGTNSSTSSVMGKELNKAIEKSMTKKQNRSQIGEEEEDNIQTLIRIEMKLYENGGTGGRFSDAAYN
;
A
#
# COMPACT_ATOMS: atom_id res chain seq x y z
N MET A 1 -17.10 -17.81 3.60
CA MET A 1 -16.87 -16.39 3.98
C MET A 1 -15.63 -15.81 3.30
N THR A 2 -14.46 -16.45 3.36
CA THR A 2 -13.27 -15.95 2.64
C THR A 2 -13.50 -15.79 1.13
N VAL A 3 -14.22 -16.72 0.50
CA VAL A 3 -14.63 -16.61 -0.92
C VAL A 3 -15.43 -15.32 -1.17
N LYS A 4 -16.32 -14.92 -0.25
CA LYS A 4 -17.05 -13.65 -0.37
C LYS A 4 -16.11 -12.45 -0.29
N GLY A 5 -15.08 -12.50 0.55
CA GLY A 5 -14.05 -11.46 0.63
C GLY A 5 -13.20 -11.36 -0.64
N LEU A 6 -12.87 -12.50 -1.25
CA LEU A 6 -12.13 -12.57 -2.52
C LEU A 6 -12.95 -12.11 -3.73
N CYS A 7 -14.28 -12.30 -3.69
CA CYS A 7 -15.19 -11.93 -4.78
C CYS A 7 -15.75 -10.51 -4.66
N ARG A 8 -15.22 -9.66 -3.76
CA ARG A 8 -15.65 -8.25 -3.69
C ARG A 8 -15.08 -7.46 -4.86
N ARG A 9 -15.82 -6.44 -5.33
CA ARG A 9 -15.35 -5.53 -6.39
C ARG A 9 -14.11 -4.72 -5.97
N ASP A 10 -13.98 -4.42 -4.68
CA ASP A 10 -12.85 -3.70 -4.09
C ASP A 10 -11.72 -4.62 -3.61
N ALA A 11 -11.74 -5.90 -3.98
CA ALA A 11 -10.68 -6.83 -3.62
C ALA A 11 -9.36 -6.44 -4.33
N THR A 12 -8.40 -5.95 -3.55
CA THR A 12 -7.02 -5.72 -4.00
C THR A 12 -6.17 -6.96 -3.80
N LEU A 13 -5.03 -7.05 -4.48
CA LEU A 13 -4.07 -8.15 -4.33
C LEU A 13 -3.66 -8.36 -2.85
N LEU A 14 -3.53 -7.27 -2.08
CA LEU A 14 -3.21 -7.31 -0.65
C LEU A 14 -4.33 -7.94 0.19
N THR A 15 -5.58 -7.52 -0.05
CA THR A 15 -6.75 -8.09 0.64
C THR A 15 -6.95 -9.56 0.29
N ALA A 16 -6.68 -9.93 -0.97
CA ALA A 16 -6.76 -11.31 -1.42
C ALA A 16 -5.71 -12.20 -0.74
N GLU A 17 -4.47 -11.70 -0.61
CA GLU A 17 -3.41 -12.42 0.09
C GLU A 17 -3.71 -12.58 1.59
N ALA A 18 -4.21 -11.53 2.25
CA ALA A 18 -4.65 -11.60 3.64
C ALA A 18 -5.80 -12.61 3.82
N ALA A 19 -6.77 -12.62 2.90
CA ALA A 19 -7.88 -13.56 2.90
C ALA A 19 -7.41 -15.02 2.73
N LEU A 20 -6.45 -15.28 1.83
CA LEU A 20 -5.86 -16.60 1.61
C LEU A 20 -5.08 -17.09 2.82
N LYS A 21 -4.24 -16.23 3.43
CA LYS A 21 -3.53 -16.53 4.68
C LYS A 21 -4.51 -16.88 5.81
N TYR A 22 -5.58 -16.10 5.94
CA TYR A 22 -6.64 -16.36 6.92
C TYR A 22 -7.33 -17.71 6.68
N MET A 23 -7.64 -18.04 5.42
CA MET A 23 -8.25 -19.32 5.06
C MET A 23 -7.36 -20.50 5.44
N LEU A 24 -6.09 -20.47 5.04
CA LEU A 24 -5.12 -21.53 5.37
C LEU A 24 -5.00 -21.73 6.88
N ARG A 25 -4.94 -20.63 7.65
CA ARG A 25 -4.89 -20.69 9.11
C ARG A 25 -6.14 -21.32 9.72
N LYS A 26 -7.33 -20.94 9.27
CA LYS A 26 -8.59 -21.52 9.77
C LYS A 26 -8.71 -22.99 9.40
N LEU A 27 -8.33 -23.40 8.18
CA LEU A 27 -8.37 -24.80 7.75
C LEU A 27 -7.35 -25.66 8.52
N ASN A 28 -6.14 -25.15 8.77
CA ASN A 28 -5.14 -25.84 9.58
C ASN A 28 -5.62 -26.06 11.02
N ASN A 29 -6.38 -25.12 11.59
CA ASN A 29 -6.92 -25.25 12.94
C ASN A 29 -8.03 -26.31 13.05
N GLN A 30 -8.76 -26.61 11.97
CA GLN A 30 -9.85 -27.59 11.99
C GLN A 30 -9.36 -29.03 12.09
N LYS A 31 -8.11 -29.32 11.69
CA LYS A 31 -7.41 -30.63 11.83
C LYS A 31 -8.17 -31.86 11.28
N THR A 32 -9.22 -31.69 10.48
CA THR A 32 -9.94 -32.77 9.80
C THR A 32 -9.15 -33.30 8.59
N SER A 33 -9.47 -34.51 8.12
CA SER A 33 -8.86 -35.06 6.90
C SER A 33 -9.16 -34.19 5.66
N LEU A 34 -10.40 -33.75 5.52
CA LEU A 34 -10.83 -32.86 4.44
C LEU A 34 -10.10 -31.51 4.48
N SER A 35 -9.98 -30.90 5.67
CA SER A 35 -9.29 -29.61 5.80
C SER A 35 -7.81 -29.70 5.47
N LYS A 36 -7.14 -30.82 5.75
CA LYS A 36 -5.74 -31.06 5.35
C LYS A 36 -5.60 -31.15 3.83
N SER A 37 -6.44 -31.95 3.18
CA SER A 37 -6.44 -32.09 1.71
C SER A 37 -6.71 -30.75 1.01
N LEU A 38 -7.66 -29.98 1.53
CA LEU A 38 -7.98 -28.66 1.00
C LEU A 38 -6.82 -27.66 1.19
N VAL A 39 -6.15 -27.68 2.34
CA VAL A 39 -4.96 -26.85 2.60
C VAL A 39 -3.86 -27.17 1.59
N GLU A 40 -3.58 -28.44 1.34
CA GLU A 40 -2.55 -28.85 0.38
C GLU A 40 -2.86 -28.37 -1.04
N ALA A 41 -4.12 -28.53 -1.48
CA ALA A 41 -4.56 -28.04 -2.79
C ALA A 41 -4.41 -26.51 -2.91
N ILE A 42 -4.82 -25.76 -1.87
CA ILE A 42 -4.69 -24.30 -1.85
C ILE A 42 -3.22 -23.87 -1.86
N ARG A 43 -2.37 -24.52 -1.04
CA ARG A 43 -0.92 -24.23 -0.99
C ARG A 43 -0.27 -24.42 -2.36
N LYS A 44 -0.57 -25.55 -3.01
CA LYS A 44 -0.09 -25.83 -4.37
C LYS A 44 -0.47 -24.70 -5.33
N HIS A 45 -1.74 -24.30 -5.35
CA HIS A 45 -2.19 -23.20 -6.22
C HIS A 45 -1.56 -21.85 -5.89
N ILE A 46 -1.30 -21.55 -4.62
CA ILE A 46 -0.59 -20.32 -4.23
C ILE A 46 0.84 -20.37 -4.74
N SER A 47 1.57 -21.48 -4.54
CA SER A 47 2.94 -21.62 -5.02
C SER A 47 3.07 -21.50 -6.54
N GLU A 48 2.07 -21.97 -7.29
CA GLU A 48 2.06 -21.92 -8.76
C GLU A 48 1.74 -20.52 -9.30
N ARG A 49 0.97 -19.69 -8.57
CA ARG A 49 0.40 -18.44 -9.11
C ARG A 49 0.92 -17.17 -8.44
N ARG A 50 1.46 -17.26 -7.22
CA ARG A 50 1.90 -16.08 -6.46
C ARG A 50 3.10 -15.45 -7.14
N GLN A 51 2.97 -14.16 -7.47
CA GLN A 51 4.04 -13.37 -8.07
C GLN A 51 4.91 -12.71 -7.00
N PRO A 52 6.23 -12.58 -7.19
CA PRO A 52 7.13 -11.86 -6.28
C PRO A 52 6.71 -10.41 -6.03
N MET A 53 6.05 -9.81 -7.03
CA MET A 53 5.52 -8.44 -7.00
C MET A 53 4.55 -8.17 -5.84
N THR A 54 3.92 -9.23 -5.34
CA THR A 54 3.03 -9.17 -4.18
C THR A 54 3.78 -8.71 -2.92
N ALA A 55 5.03 -9.15 -2.73
CA ALA A 55 5.85 -8.76 -1.58
C ALA A 55 6.24 -7.27 -1.64
N ILE A 56 6.56 -6.77 -2.85
CA ILE A 56 6.83 -5.35 -3.08
C ILE A 56 5.59 -4.52 -2.78
N LEU A 57 4.42 -4.97 -3.25
CA LEU A 57 3.17 -4.27 -2.99
C LEU A 57 2.84 -4.21 -1.49
N GLN A 58 3.10 -5.27 -0.73
CA GLN A 58 2.95 -5.27 0.74
C GLN A 58 3.86 -4.23 1.39
N PHE A 59 5.12 -4.18 0.98
CA PHE A 59 6.06 -3.18 1.48
C PHE A 59 5.63 -1.76 1.15
N LEU A 60 5.27 -1.47 -0.10
CA LEU A 60 4.83 -0.14 -0.51
C LEU A 60 3.54 0.31 0.21
N HIS A 61 2.69 -0.65 0.59
CA HIS A 61 1.46 -0.36 1.33
C HIS A 61 1.73 -0.02 2.80
N ASN A 62 2.65 -0.73 3.46
CA ASN A 62 3.01 -0.48 4.84
C ASN A 62 4.47 -0.90 5.13
N PRO A 63 5.46 -0.02 4.88
CA PRO A 63 6.87 -0.37 4.96
C PRO A 63 7.29 -0.67 6.40
N GLU A 64 6.71 0.06 7.35
CA GLU A 64 6.90 -0.09 8.79
C GLU A 64 6.48 -1.46 9.31
N GLU A 65 5.36 -2.00 8.82
CA GLU A 65 4.87 -3.31 9.25
C GLU A 65 5.52 -4.45 8.47
N TYR A 66 6.05 -4.18 7.27
CA TYR A 66 6.65 -5.21 6.44
C TYR A 66 7.86 -5.86 7.12
N PHE A 67 8.81 -5.11 7.66
CA PHE A 67 10.00 -5.71 8.31
C PHE A 67 9.82 -6.02 9.81
N LYS A 68 8.72 -5.59 10.43
CA LYS A 68 8.47 -5.87 11.86
C LYS A 68 8.23 -7.36 12.09
N GLU A 69 9.09 -7.97 12.90
CA GLU A 69 8.88 -9.32 13.38
C GLU A 69 7.80 -9.31 14.48
N ASN A 70 6.59 -9.70 14.13
CA ASN A 70 5.47 -9.89 15.04
C ASN A 70 4.92 -11.34 15.00
N ALA A 71 4.04 -11.68 15.93
CA ALA A 71 3.43 -13.01 16.01
C ALA A 71 2.64 -13.43 14.75
N GLU A 72 2.25 -12.49 13.89
CA GLU A 72 1.63 -12.77 12.60
C GLU A 72 2.70 -13.13 11.57
N THR A 73 3.80 -12.36 11.47
CA THR A 73 4.93 -12.65 10.57
C THR A 73 5.66 -13.96 10.89
N ARG A 74 5.79 -14.34 12.16
CA ARG A 74 6.37 -15.65 12.55
C ARG A 74 5.48 -16.83 12.12
N ARG A 75 4.17 -16.63 12.06
CA ARG A 75 3.20 -17.64 11.58
C ARG A 75 3.07 -17.66 10.06
N ASP A 76 3.36 -16.53 9.42
CA ASP A 76 3.32 -16.33 7.98
C ASP A 76 4.66 -16.69 7.29
N ASN A 77 5.71 -17.05 8.03
CA ASN A 77 6.95 -17.65 7.51
C ASN A 77 6.68 -19.07 6.99
N HIS A 78 5.79 -19.18 6.00
CA HIS A 78 5.47 -20.40 5.30
C HIS A 78 6.08 -20.33 3.90
N PRO A 79 6.61 -21.43 3.34
CA PRO A 79 7.16 -21.47 1.98
C PRO A 79 6.23 -20.95 0.88
N GLU A 80 4.91 -20.89 1.08
CA GLU A 80 4.00 -20.33 0.07
C GLU A 80 3.92 -18.80 0.10
N PHE A 81 4.39 -18.16 1.19
CA PHE A 81 4.43 -16.70 1.32
C PHE A 81 5.84 -16.20 1.66
N PRO A 82 6.85 -16.47 0.81
CA PRO A 82 8.19 -15.95 1.02
C PRO A 82 8.16 -14.43 1.12
N ARG A 83 8.91 -13.95 2.10
CA ARG A 83 9.23 -12.53 2.26
C ARG A 83 10.49 -12.24 1.46
N MET A 84 10.42 -11.18 0.70
CA MET A 84 11.56 -10.61 0.01
C MET A 84 12.47 -9.92 1.04
N SER A 85 13.76 -10.19 0.94
CA SER A 85 14.79 -9.47 1.70
C SER A 85 14.88 -8.00 1.29
N CYS A 86 15.59 -7.19 2.08
CA CYS A 86 15.81 -5.78 1.76
C CYS A 86 16.54 -5.62 0.41
N ASP A 87 17.59 -6.42 0.17
CA ASP A 87 18.40 -6.33 -1.04
C ASP A 87 17.63 -6.74 -2.30
N GLU A 88 16.86 -7.84 -2.23
CA GLU A 88 15.99 -8.28 -3.33
C GLU A 88 14.91 -7.23 -3.63
N MET A 89 14.41 -6.56 -2.60
CA MET A 89 13.40 -5.52 -2.73
C MET A 89 13.97 -4.27 -3.40
N ILE A 90 15.13 -3.80 -2.97
CA ILE A 90 15.83 -2.68 -3.59
C ILE A 90 16.11 -2.98 -5.06
N THR A 91 16.62 -4.18 -5.36
CA THR A 91 16.90 -4.62 -6.73
C THR A 91 15.63 -4.61 -7.58
N SER A 92 14.57 -5.25 -7.10
CA SER A 92 13.30 -5.34 -7.82
C SER A 92 12.64 -3.99 -8.05
N ILE A 93 12.69 -3.08 -7.07
CA ILE A 93 12.16 -1.71 -7.20
C ILE A 93 12.99 -0.93 -8.22
N THR A 94 14.32 -1.05 -8.17
CA THR A 94 15.24 -0.36 -9.09
C THR A 94 15.01 -0.81 -10.53
N GLU A 95 14.88 -2.13 -10.78
CA GLU A 95 14.52 -2.68 -12.08
C GLU A 95 13.16 -2.15 -12.57
N LEU A 96 12.18 -2.06 -11.67
CA LEU A 96 10.87 -1.48 -11.99
C LEU A 96 10.97 -0.02 -12.43
N ILE A 97 11.75 0.79 -11.70
CA ILE A 97 11.96 2.20 -12.02
C ILE A 97 12.65 2.33 -13.37
N HIS A 98 13.71 1.57 -13.62
CA HIS A 98 14.41 1.58 -14.92
C HIS A 98 13.46 1.21 -16.07
N ARG A 99 12.65 0.15 -15.91
CA ARG A 99 11.67 -0.25 -16.92
C ARG A 99 10.64 0.85 -17.20
N LEU A 100 10.15 1.54 -16.17
CA LEU A 100 9.21 2.65 -16.32
C LEU A 100 9.85 3.85 -17.01
N GLN A 101 11.10 4.17 -16.67
CA GLN A 101 11.86 5.25 -17.30
C GLN A 101 12.13 4.95 -18.78
N GLU A 102 12.51 3.71 -19.11
CA GLU A 102 12.74 3.28 -20.50
C GLU A 102 11.44 3.35 -21.33
N GLN A 103 10.31 2.91 -20.78
CA GLN A 103 9.00 3.05 -21.42
C GLN A 103 8.62 4.52 -21.65
N THR A 104 8.91 5.38 -20.67
CA THR A 104 8.66 6.83 -20.79
C THR A 104 9.53 7.44 -21.88
N LEU A 105 10.83 7.11 -21.92
CA LEU A 105 11.77 7.59 -22.93
C LEU A 105 11.34 7.14 -24.33
N ASN A 106 10.97 5.88 -24.50
CA ASN A 106 10.48 5.32 -25.76
C ASN A 106 9.16 5.97 -26.21
N SER A 107 8.28 6.33 -25.28
CA SER A 107 7.04 7.05 -25.60
C SER A 107 7.28 8.49 -26.10
N LEU A 108 8.31 9.17 -25.57
CA LEU A 108 8.69 10.53 -25.98
C LEU A 108 9.43 10.52 -27.33
N GLN A 109 10.27 9.51 -27.58
CA GLN A 109 10.94 9.30 -28.86
C GLN A 109 9.92 9.06 -29.99
N ASN A 110 8.89 8.25 -29.73
CA ASN A 110 7.83 7.96 -30.69
C ASN A 110 6.89 9.16 -30.95
N ARG A 111 6.70 10.04 -29.96
CA ARG A 111 5.95 11.30 -30.15
C ARG A 111 6.70 12.32 -31.00
N SER A 112 8.03 12.34 -30.96
CA SER A 112 8.85 13.27 -31.75
C SER A 112 8.92 12.90 -33.25
N ALA A 113 8.50 11.68 -33.62
CA ALA A 113 8.42 11.24 -35.01
C ALA A 113 7.07 11.54 -35.70
N MET A 114 6.08 12.09 -34.98
CA MET A 114 4.79 12.49 -35.56
C MET A 114 4.40 13.92 -35.15
N SER A 115 4.96 14.90 -35.85
CA SER A 115 4.34 16.22 -36.07
C SER A 115 4.56 16.53 -37.56
N SER A 116 3.58 16.76 -38.43
CA SER A 116 2.41 17.68 -38.41
C SER A 116 1.50 17.38 -39.67
N PRO A 117 0.40 18.11 -39.99
CA PRO A 117 -0.86 18.35 -39.28
C PRO A 117 -2.16 18.01 -40.10
N ALA A 118 -3.30 18.13 -39.40
CA ALA A 118 -4.66 18.47 -39.85
C ALA A 118 -5.55 17.42 -40.57
N ALA A 119 -6.67 17.04 -39.94
CA ALA A 119 -8.01 17.60 -40.23
C ALA A 119 -9.12 16.78 -39.54
N ASP A 120 -10.16 17.51 -39.13
CA ASP A 120 -11.50 17.13 -38.65
C ASP A 120 -11.99 15.70 -38.90
N TYR A 121 -12.69 15.12 -37.91
CA TYR A 121 -14.11 14.76 -38.05
C TYR A 121 -14.77 14.64 -36.67
N ALA A 122 -15.89 15.33 -36.53
CA ALA A 122 -16.82 15.24 -35.42
C ALA A 122 -17.69 13.97 -35.51
N SER A 123 -18.02 13.39 -34.36
CA SER A 123 -19.24 12.64 -33.97
C SER A 123 -18.91 12.01 -32.60
N GLY A 124 -19.68 12.12 -31.51
CA GLY A 124 -21.12 12.12 -31.37
C GLY A 124 -21.46 10.98 -30.39
N GLU A 125 -22.27 11.31 -29.38
CA GLU A 125 -22.95 10.43 -28.40
C GLU A 125 -22.17 10.08 -27.12
N LYS A 126 -22.53 10.49 -25.89
CA LYS A 126 -23.75 10.58 -25.03
C LYS A 126 -23.71 9.49 -23.93
N GLU A 127 -23.62 9.96 -22.68
CA GLU A 127 -24.17 9.46 -21.39
C GLU A 127 -24.05 7.95 -21.04
N THR A 128 -23.82 7.49 -19.81
CA THR A 128 -24.56 7.78 -18.58
C THR A 128 -23.77 7.38 -17.33
N SER A 129 -23.94 8.20 -16.29
CA SER A 129 -23.78 7.89 -14.88
C SER A 129 -24.79 6.84 -14.40
N GLU A 130 -24.39 5.88 -13.56
CA GLU A 130 -25.29 5.24 -12.59
C GLU A 130 -24.57 5.01 -11.25
N ASP A 131 -25.05 5.78 -10.28
CA ASP A 131 -24.97 5.59 -8.83
C ASP A 131 -25.86 4.39 -8.45
N ASP A 132 -25.39 3.50 -7.57
CA ASP A 132 -26.28 2.57 -6.87
C ASP A 132 -25.77 2.29 -5.44
N THR A 133 -26.51 2.88 -4.51
CA THR A 133 -26.36 2.80 -3.06
C THR A 133 -27.12 1.59 -2.53
N GLY A 134 -26.41 0.46 -2.39
CA GLY A 134 -26.96 -0.82 -1.94
C GLY A 134 -26.58 -1.27 -0.52
N THR A 135 -26.90 -0.51 0.54
CA THR A 135 -28.06 -0.84 1.38
C THR A 135 -28.23 -2.19 2.11
N ASN A 136 -27.35 -3.19 2.04
CA ASN A 136 -27.79 -4.56 2.43
C ASN A 136 -27.10 -5.15 3.68
N SER A 137 -27.73 -4.84 4.82
CA SER A 137 -27.91 -5.66 6.02
C SER A 137 -27.53 -7.15 5.94
N SER A 138 -26.73 -7.64 6.90
CA SER A 138 -27.10 -8.74 7.83
C SER A 138 -25.94 -9.66 8.27
N THR A 139 -26.04 -10.05 9.55
CA THR A 139 -25.33 -11.10 10.29
C THR A 139 -23.94 -10.75 10.85
N SER A 140 -23.96 -10.02 11.97
CA SER A 140 -22.85 -9.90 12.93
C SER A 140 -22.56 -11.27 13.58
N SER A 141 -21.89 -12.17 12.86
CA SER A 141 -21.15 -13.29 13.46
C SER A 141 -19.74 -12.80 13.85
N VAL A 142 -19.24 -13.23 15.01
CA VAL A 142 -17.87 -12.95 15.48
C VAL A 142 -16.82 -13.26 14.39
N MET A 143 -17.06 -14.30 13.60
CA MET A 143 -16.18 -14.70 12.50
C MET A 143 -16.24 -13.75 11.28
N GLY A 144 -17.39 -13.13 11.04
CA GLY A 144 -17.54 -12.07 10.04
C GLY A 144 -16.80 -10.81 10.45
N LYS A 145 -16.84 -10.48 11.75
CA LYS A 145 -16.07 -9.37 12.34
C LYS A 145 -14.56 -9.58 12.23
N GLU A 146 -14.06 -10.80 12.47
CA GLU A 146 -12.63 -11.11 12.30
C GLU A 146 -12.15 -10.95 10.86
N LEU A 147 -12.93 -11.44 9.89
CA LEU A 147 -12.59 -11.31 8.47
C LEU A 147 -12.66 -9.85 8.01
N ASN A 148 -13.71 -9.12 8.36
CA ASN A 148 -13.81 -7.70 8.05
C ASN A 148 -12.69 -6.91 8.72
N LYS A 149 -12.32 -7.23 9.96
CA LYS A 149 -11.19 -6.61 10.65
C LYS A 149 -9.86 -6.87 9.95
N ALA A 150 -9.64 -8.08 9.43
CA ALA A 150 -8.42 -8.39 8.66
C ALA A 150 -8.40 -7.65 7.31
N ILE A 151 -9.54 -7.57 6.62
CA ILE A 151 -9.70 -6.81 5.37
C ILE A 151 -9.48 -5.31 5.65
N GLU A 152 -10.16 -4.74 6.65
CA GLU A 152 -10.01 -3.35 7.07
C GLU A 152 -8.56 -3.04 7.47
N LYS A 153 -7.89 -3.89 8.27
CA LYS A 153 -6.47 -3.72 8.61
C LYS A 153 -5.58 -3.66 7.36
N SER A 154 -5.90 -4.45 6.33
CA SER A 154 -5.16 -4.44 5.06
C SER A 154 -5.54 -3.29 4.12
N MET A 155 -6.69 -2.65 4.34
CA MET A 155 -7.17 -1.48 3.57
C MET A 155 -6.79 -0.16 4.23
N THR A 156 -6.58 -0.14 5.56
CA THR A 156 -6.06 1.01 6.26
C THR A 156 -4.60 1.18 5.88
N LYS A 157 -4.34 2.03 4.89
CA LYS A 157 -3.08 2.74 4.80
C LYS A 157 -2.94 3.45 6.14
N LYS A 158 -1.96 3.06 6.98
CA LYS A 158 -1.47 4.02 7.96
C LYS A 158 -0.90 5.13 7.10
N GLN A 159 -1.72 6.15 6.83
CA GLN A 159 -1.20 7.43 6.41
C GLN A 159 -0.04 7.68 7.36
N ASN A 160 1.13 7.98 6.80
CA ASN A 160 2.13 8.74 7.51
C ASN A 160 1.44 10.07 7.86
N ARG A 161 0.59 10.07 8.89
CA ARG A 161 0.58 11.17 9.83
C ARG A 161 1.94 11.01 10.44
N SER A 162 2.91 11.70 9.83
CA SER A 162 4.19 11.97 10.45
C SER A 162 3.85 12.26 11.91
N GLN A 163 4.31 11.40 12.80
CA GLN A 163 4.57 11.84 14.16
C GLN A 163 5.77 12.80 14.04
N ILE A 164 5.56 13.94 13.38
CA ILE A 164 6.14 15.19 13.80
C ILE A 164 5.34 15.45 15.05
N GLY A 165 5.88 14.94 16.15
CA GLY A 165 5.25 15.03 17.45
C GLY A 165 5.05 16.49 17.79
N GLU A 166 4.03 16.74 18.59
CA GLU A 166 3.76 18.03 19.24
C GLU A 166 5.04 18.63 19.90
N GLU A 167 6.06 17.80 20.16
CA GLU A 167 7.40 18.18 20.61
C GLU A 167 8.23 19.03 19.62
N GLU A 168 8.09 18.86 18.29
CA GLU A 168 8.85 19.66 17.31
C GLU A 168 8.23 21.04 17.10
N GLU A 169 6.90 21.16 17.14
CA GLU A 169 6.21 22.46 17.10
C GLU A 169 6.51 23.28 18.36
N ASP A 170 6.50 22.65 19.54
CA ASP A 170 6.91 23.28 20.79
C ASP A 170 8.39 23.69 20.77
N ASN A 171 9.27 22.89 20.14
CA ASN A 171 10.67 23.25 19.95
C ASN A 171 10.84 24.45 19.02
N ILE A 172 10.12 24.50 17.90
CA ILE A 172 10.21 25.62 16.95
C ILE A 172 9.64 26.89 17.59
N GLN A 173 8.51 26.83 18.28
CA GLN A 173 7.94 27.98 18.99
C GLN A 173 8.84 28.48 20.11
N THR A 174 9.46 27.56 20.86
CA THR A 174 10.41 27.91 21.92
C THR A 174 11.68 28.55 21.34
N LEU A 175 12.20 28.01 20.24
CA LEU A 175 13.36 28.56 19.54
C LEU A 175 13.09 29.96 18.97
N ILE A 176 11.92 30.17 18.35
CA ILE A 176 11.47 31.49 17.87
C ILE A 176 11.37 32.47 19.03
N ARG A 177 10.79 32.06 20.17
CA ARG A 177 10.66 32.93 21.35
C ARG A 177 12.02 33.31 21.95
N ILE A 178 13.00 32.41 21.93
CA ILE A 178 14.36 32.68 22.39
C ILE A 178 15.05 33.68 21.45
N GLU A 179 14.96 33.46 20.13
CA GLU A 179 15.57 34.36 19.12
C GLU A 179 14.94 35.76 19.17
N MET A 180 13.62 35.84 19.34
CA MET A 180 12.90 37.12 19.45
C MET A 180 13.34 37.91 20.69
N LYS A 181 13.54 37.25 21.84
CA LYS A 181 14.09 37.88 23.05
C LYS A 181 15.54 38.33 22.88
N LEU A 182 16.35 37.54 22.16
CA LEU A 182 17.74 37.90 21.86
C LEU A 182 17.80 39.14 20.95
N TYR A 183 16.90 39.22 19.97
CA TYR A 183 16.80 40.37 19.07
C TYR A 183 16.31 41.64 19.80
N GLU A 184 15.25 41.54 20.61
CA GLU A 184 14.72 42.65 21.40
C GLU A 184 15.73 43.21 22.43
N ASN A 185 16.62 42.37 22.94
CA ASN A 185 17.67 42.76 23.88
C ASN A 185 18.96 43.28 23.19
N GLY A 186 18.88 43.64 21.91
CA GLY A 186 19.98 44.25 21.14
C GLY A 186 20.92 43.25 20.47
N GLY A 187 20.52 41.98 20.32
CA GLY A 187 21.25 40.99 19.53
C GLY A 187 21.13 41.23 18.03
N THR A 188 22.23 41.08 17.30
CA THR A 188 22.22 41.09 15.82
C THR A 188 21.63 39.78 15.30
N GLY A 189 20.60 39.86 14.46
CA GLY A 189 19.87 38.70 13.93
C GLY A 189 20.76 37.64 13.28
N GLY A 190 20.45 36.36 13.53
CA GLY A 190 21.21 35.22 13.03
C GLY A 190 21.31 35.14 11.50
N ARG A 191 22.37 34.47 11.03
CA ARG A 191 22.83 34.33 9.63
C ARG A 191 21.80 33.81 8.61
N PHE A 192 20.64 33.36 9.05
CA PHE A 192 19.59 32.79 8.20
C PHE A 192 18.51 33.79 7.81
N SER A 193 18.49 35.00 8.38
CA SER A 193 17.50 36.03 8.03
C SER A 193 17.82 36.76 6.72
N ASP A 194 19.11 36.90 6.37
CA ASP A 194 19.56 37.60 5.17
C ASP A 194 19.32 36.83 3.85
N ALA A 195 19.06 35.53 3.93
CA ALA A 195 18.84 34.68 2.76
C ALA A 195 17.42 34.81 2.17
N ALA A 196 16.50 35.51 2.84
CA ALA A 196 15.12 35.70 2.38
C ALA A 196 14.89 37.04 1.63
N TYR A 197 15.91 37.90 1.54
CA TYR A 197 15.81 39.24 0.92
C TYR A 197 16.93 39.55 -0.09
N ASN A 198 17.40 38.55 -0.83
CA ASN A 198 18.13 38.77 -2.09
C ASN A 198 17.54 37.94 -3.22
#